data_AF-A0A8S3F7Q7-F1
#
_entry.id   AF-A0A8S3F7Q7-F1
#
_cell.length_a   1.000
_cell.length_b   1.000
_cell.length_c   1.000
_cell.angle_alpha   90.00
_cell.angle_beta   90.00
_cell.angle_gamma   90.00
#
_symmetry.space_group_name_H-M   'P 1'
#
loop_
_entity.id
_entity.type
_entity.pdbx_description
1 polymer ?
#
loop_
_entity_poly.entity_id
_entity_poly.type
_entity_poly.pdbx_seq_one_letter_code
_entity_poly.pdbx_strand_id
1 'polypeptide(L)'
;GYTLDDAHSLHLTVSCYQQHTWGDLFKILLPKAVDYAMNTNVKFRRGVPIGYLNHFGLIHNTNKLAMKKRAKFHATCHRLLDELLRESVPIQMDNSVDEMAQKFMHDALPPMLTAEEQLTTIQEQGERWNSDLNRVSNVVELQPDSRVRLLRRHCLRVVEQDNGGENDEDNIVAYYTTDNARVYHDRPLSTLGVDKETLPALEVLFTSYPEYVSIDSLPLTTIEDKIAFVSTLYEKGLVRTEYELAHSDDEDEEGDESDSDDDDDDDEEEEEEENGLVSKRQKVRNESTDN
;
A
#
# COMPACT_ATOMS: atom_id res chain seq x y z
N GLY A 1 1.00 5.54 44.48
CA GLY A 1 2.47 5.52 44.66
C GLY A 1 2.79 6.11 46.01
N TYR A 2 3.83 5.61 46.67
CA TYR A 2 4.42 6.22 47.86
C TYR A 2 5.75 6.85 47.43
N THR A 3 6.02 8.08 47.82
CA THR A 3 7.30 8.75 47.61
C THR A 3 7.73 9.35 48.95
N LEU A 4 9.01 9.24 49.28
CA LEU A 4 9.57 9.78 50.53
C LEU A 4 9.52 11.32 50.51
N ASP A 5 9.45 11.93 51.69
CA ASP A 5 9.22 13.37 51.86
C ASP A 5 10.28 14.27 51.19
N ASP A 6 11.51 13.77 51.02
CA ASP A 6 12.64 14.50 50.42
C ASP A 6 12.95 14.09 48.97
N ALA A 7 12.05 13.35 48.31
CA ALA A 7 12.28 12.82 46.98
C ALA A 7 11.14 13.13 46.01
N HIS A 8 11.49 13.35 44.74
CA HIS A 8 10.55 13.35 43.63
C HIS A 8 10.57 12.00 42.92
N SER A 9 9.42 11.57 42.38
CA SER A 9 9.32 10.40 41.53
C SER A 9 8.88 10.83 40.15
N LEU A 10 9.68 10.50 39.14
CA LEU A 10 9.35 10.64 37.73
C LEU A 10 9.31 9.25 37.10
N HIS A 11 8.20 8.89 36.49
CA HIS A 11 8.05 7.65 35.74
C HIS A 11 7.26 7.91 34.47
N LEU A 12 7.57 7.13 33.44
CA LEU A 12 6.80 7.05 32.21
C LEU A 12 6.20 5.66 32.13
N THR A 13 4.88 5.56 32.03
CA THR A 13 4.18 4.29 31.85
C THR A 13 3.86 4.12 30.37
N VAL A 14 4.39 3.05 29.78
CA VAL A 14 4.00 2.61 28.44
C VAL A 14 2.92 1.54 28.60
N SER A 15 1.71 1.82 28.10
CA SER A 15 0.58 0.89 28.09
C SER A 15 0.26 0.49 26.66
N CYS A 16 -0.02 -0.80 26.44
CA CYS A 16 -0.42 -1.35 25.15
C CYS A 16 -1.48 -2.44 25.33
N TYR A 17 -1.96 -3.03 24.22
CA TYR A 17 -2.86 -4.18 24.22
C TYR A 17 -4.29 -3.91 24.74
N GLN A 18 -4.72 -2.65 24.74
CA GLN A 18 -6.10 -2.28 25.09
C GLN A 18 -7.09 -2.83 24.06
N GLN A 19 -8.10 -3.59 24.50
CA GLN A 19 -9.13 -4.20 23.65
C GLN A 19 -8.56 -5.04 22.49
N HIS A 20 -7.44 -5.73 22.72
CA HIS A 20 -6.75 -6.53 21.72
C HIS A 20 -6.68 -8.01 22.14
N THR A 21 -7.82 -8.58 22.55
CA THR A 21 -7.91 -9.98 23.02
C THR A 21 -8.55 -10.90 21.98
N TRP A 22 -8.41 -12.22 22.15
CA TRP A 22 -9.21 -13.20 21.39
C TRP A 22 -10.72 -12.95 21.50
N GLY A 23 -11.19 -12.48 22.66
CA GLY A 23 -12.60 -12.13 22.86
C GLY A 23 -13.02 -10.92 22.02
N ASP A 24 -12.13 -9.96 21.80
CA ASP A 24 -12.39 -8.80 20.94
C ASP A 24 -12.44 -9.21 19.47
N LEU A 25 -11.54 -10.11 19.03
CA LEU A 25 -11.62 -10.73 17.71
C LEU A 25 -12.93 -11.51 17.55
N PHE A 26 -13.33 -12.31 18.54
CA PHE A 26 -14.57 -13.09 18.46
C PHE A 26 -15.84 -12.24 18.41
N LYS A 27 -15.82 -11.02 18.96
CA LYS A 27 -16.94 -10.07 18.81
C LYS A 27 -17.14 -9.61 17.36
N ILE A 28 -16.09 -9.64 16.54
CA ILE A 28 -16.14 -9.32 15.11
C ILE A 28 -16.42 -10.59 14.30
N LEU A 29 -15.63 -11.64 14.56
CA LEU A 29 -15.61 -12.88 13.79
C LEU A 29 -16.90 -13.69 13.89
N LEU A 30 -17.45 -13.87 15.10
CA LEU A 30 -18.61 -14.75 15.29
C LEU A 30 -19.88 -14.17 14.63
N PRO A 31 -20.21 -12.87 14.74
CA PRO A 31 -21.31 -12.29 13.97
C PRO A 31 -21.15 -12.47 12.46
N LYS A 32 -19.99 -12.12 11.90
CA LYS A 32 -19.69 -12.30 10.46
C LYS A 32 -19.85 -13.76 10.02
N ALA A 33 -19.32 -14.70 10.79
CA ALA A 33 -19.45 -16.12 10.50
C ALA A 33 -20.92 -16.59 10.53
N VAL A 34 -21.73 -16.09 11.47
CA VAL A 34 -23.16 -16.42 11.56
C VAL A 34 -23.92 -15.87 10.36
N ASP A 35 -23.68 -14.62 9.97
CA ASP A 35 -24.31 -13.99 8.80
C ASP A 35 -23.95 -14.75 7.51
N TYR A 36 -22.67 -15.08 7.34
CA TYR A 36 -22.20 -15.92 6.24
C TYR A 36 -22.89 -17.29 6.22
N ALA A 37 -22.98 -17.98 7.36
CA ALA A 37 -23.66 -19.28 7.48
C ALA A 37 -25.15 -19.16 7.17
N MET A 38 -25.80 -18.09 7.62
CA MET A 38 -27.20 -17.82 7.34
C MET A 38 -27.45 -17.54 5.86
N ASN A 39 -26.51 -16.95 5.13
CA ASN A 39 -26.65 -16.72 3.69
C ASN A 39 -26.40 -18.00 2.87
N THR A 40 -25.41 -18.79 3.27
CA THR A 40 -24.92 -19.92 2.46
C THR A 40 -25.56 -21.27 2.82
N ASN A 41 -26.05 -21.47 4.05
CA ASN A 41 -26.51 -22.77 4.53
C ASN A 41 -27.91 -22.68 5.16
N VAL A 42 -28.89 -23.34 4.52
CA VAL A 42 -30.29 -23.34 4.96
C VAL A 42 -30.50 -23.85 6.39
N LYS A 43 -29.59 -24.69 6.92
CA LYS A 43 -29.71 -25.21 8.29
C LYS A 43 -29.71 -24.09 9.34
N PHE A 44 -28.95 -23.01 9.10
CA PHE A 44 -28.87 -21.84 9.98
C PHE A 44 -30.09 -20.91 9.84
N ARG A 45 -30.87 -21.04 8.76
CA ARG A 45 -32.14 -20.32 8.55
C ARG A 45 -33.37 -21.08 9.05
N ARG A 46 -33.24 -22.34 9.45
CA ARG A 46 -34.37 -23.13 9.96
C ARG A 46 -34.83 -22.58 11.31
N GLY A 47 -36.14 -22.46 11.48
CA GLY A 47 -36.73 -22.01 12.74
C GLY A 47 -36.37 -22.94 13.91
N VAL A 48 -36.22 -22.34 15.10
CA VAL A 48 -36.06 -23.09 16.35
C VAL A 48 -37.32 -23.90 16.68
N PRO A 49 -37.22 -24.99 17.47
CA PRO A 49 -38.38 -25.84 17.80
C PRO A 49 -39.54 -25.08 18.43
N ILE A 50 -40.76 -25.36 17.95
CA ILE A 50 -41.99 -24.76 18.50
C ILE A 50 -42.15 -25.10 19.99
N GLY A 51 -42.51 -24.11 20.79
CA GLY A 51 -42.73 -24.28 22.23
C GLY A 51 -41.46 -24.44 23.06
N TYR A 52 -40.27 -24.12 22.52
CA TYR A 52 -39.01 -24.19 23.27
C TYR A 52 -39.04 -23.38 24.58
N LEU A 53 -39.78 -22.27 24.62
CA LEU A 53 -39.97 -21.44 25.82
C LEU A 53 -40.55 -22.21 27.02
N ASN A 54 -41.36 -23.26 26.79
CA ASN A 54 -41.90 -24.09 27.88
C ASN A 54 -40.83 -24.98 28.56
N HIS A 55 -39.59 -24.94 28.06
CA HIS A 55 -38.50 -25.79 28.48
C HIS A 55 -37.23 -25.00 28.84
N PHE A 56 -37.15 -23.71 28.49
CA PHE A 56 -35.98 -22.85 28.73
C PHE A 56 -36.31 -21.68 29.64
N GLY A 57 -35.35 -21.24 30.44
CA GLY A 57 -35.51 -20.15 31.41
C GLY A 57 -35.39 -20.62 32.85
N LEU A 58 -35.18 -19.67 33.77
CA LEU A 58 -34.88 -19.94 35.19
C LEU A 58 -35.95 -20.82 35.86
N ILE A 59 -37.21 -20.65 35.46
CA ILE A 59 -38.38 -21.33 36.05
C ILE A 59 -38.43 -22.83 35.69
N HIS A 60 -37.80 -23.25 34.59
CA HIS A 60 -37.92 -24.62 34.06
C HIS A 60 -36.76 -25.54 34.46
N ASN A 61 -35.96 -25.18 35.47
CA ASN A 61 -34.70 -25.88 35.79
C ASN A 61 -34.87 -27.18 36.61
N THR A 62 -36.06 -27.49 37.13
CA THR A 62 -36.32 -28.66 37.99
C THR A 62 -37.21 -29.72 37.35
N ASN A 63 -37.83 -29.42 36.20
CA ASN A 63 -38.74 -30.35 35.51
C ASN A 63 -37.96 -31.34 34.62
N LYS A 64 -37.97 -32.63 34.99
CA LYS A 64 -37.26 -33.70 34.25
C LYS A 64 -37.63 -33.80 32.76
N LEU A 65 -38.89 -33.58 32.40
CA LEU A 65 -39.32 -33.62 30.99
C LEU A 65 -38.77 -32.42 30.21
N ALA A 66 -38.79 -31.23 30.82
CA ALA A 66 -38.17 -30.03 30.25
C ALA A 66 -36.66 -30.23 30.05
N MET A 67 -35.96 -30.81 31.03
CA MET A 67 -34.53 -31.10 30.93
C MET A 67 -34.17 -32.01 29.75
N LYS A 68 -34.97 -33.06 29.48
CA LYS A 68 -34.74 -33.94 28.30
C LYS A 68 -34.88 -33.19 26.98
N LYS A 69 -35.89 -32.32 26.86
CA LYS A 69 -36.09 -31.49 25.66
C LYS A 69 -34.99 -30.45 25.49
N ARG A 70 -34.51 -29.85 26.59
CA ARG A 70 -33.33 -28.96 26.58
C ARG A 70 -32.08 -29.69 26.10
N ALA A 71 -31.84 -30.92 26.56
CA ALA A 71 -30.67 -31.69 26.13
C ALA A 71 -30.64 -31.90 24.61
N LYS A 72 -31.80 -32.21 23.99
CA LYS A 72 -31.91 -32.32 22.52
C LYS A 72 -31.68 -30.98 21.81
N PHE A 73 -32.20 -29.90 22.38
CA PHE A 73 -31.95 -28.55 21.85
C PHE A 73 -30.47 -28.17 21.93
N HIS A 74 -29.82 -28.39 23.09
CA HIS A 74 -28.38 -28.18 23.26
C HIS A 74 -27.56 -29.02 22.27
N ALA A 75 -27.88 -30.30 22.10
CA ALA A 75 -27.20 -31.15 21.12
C ALA A 75 -27.32 -30.61 19.68
N THR A 76 -28.49 -30.05 19.32
CA THR A 76 -28.68 -29.41 18.01
C THR A 76 -27.86 -28.13 17.89
N CYS A 77 -27.84 -27.30 18.94
CA CYS A 77 -27.05 -26.07 19.02
C CYS A 77 -25.55 -26.37 18.90
N HIS A 78 -25.02 -27.33 19.69
CA HIS A 78 -23.62 -27.75 19.61
C HIS A 78 -23.25 -28.22 18.21
N ARG A 79 -24.07 -29.07 17.59
CA ARG A 79 -23.82 -29.53 16.22
C ARG A 79 -23.76 -28.38 15.21
N LEU A 80 -24.65 -27.39 15.34
CA LEU A 80 -24.64 -26.21 14.46
C LEU A 80 -23.45 -25.30 14.74
N LEU A 81 -23.04 -25.13 16.00
CA LEU A 81 -21.84 -24.39 16.36
C LEU A 81 -20.58 -25.10 15.84
N ASP A 82 -20.48 -26.42 15.94
CA ASP A 82 -19.36 -27.18 15.37
C ASP A 82 -19.29 -27.02 13.85
N GLU A 83 -20.45 -26.98 13.17
CA GLU A 83 -20.55 -26.71 11.73
C GLU A 83 -20.11 -25.28 11.41
N LEU A 84 -20.57 -24.28 12.17
CA LEU A 84 -20.18 -22.87 12.05
C LEU A 84 -18.66 -22.69 12.19
N LEU A 85 -18.06 -23.29 13.22
CA LEU A 85 -16.64 -23.21 13.52
C LEU A 85 -15.78 -23.87 12.43
N ARG A 86 -16.28 -24.91 11.76
CA ARG A 86 -15.55 -25.63 10.71
C ARG A 86 -15.70 -25.00 9.34
N GLU A 87 -16.89 -24.51 9.01
CA GLU A 87 -17.24 -24.10 7.66
C GLU A 87 -17.18 -22.59 7.47
N SER A 88 -17.70 -21.80 8.42
CA SER A 88 -17.88 -20.36 8.24
C SER A 88 -16.77 -19.53 8.88
N VAL A 89 -16.28 -19.94 10.04
CA VAL A 89 -15.22 -19.22 10.76
C VAL A 89 -13.92 -19.10 9.95
N PRO A 90 -13.39 -20.16 9.32
CA PRO A 90 -12.15 -20.03 8.54
C PRO A 90 -12.28 -19.06 7.36
N ILE A 91 -13.45 -19.02 6.72
CA ILE A 91 -13.73 -18.13 5.58
C ILE A 91 -13.78 -16.67 6.03
N GLN A 92 -14.35 -16.40 7.20
CA GLN A 92 -14.48 -15.04 7.73
C GLN A 92 -13.28 -14.59 8.58
N MET A 93 -12.26 -15.43 8.74
CA MET A 93 -11.12 -15.14 9.62
C MET A 93 -10.34 -13.92 9.13
N ASP A 94 -9.91 -13.93 7.86
CA ASP A 94 -9.08 -12.85 7.30
C ASP A 94 -9.82 -11.51 7.33
N ASN A 95 -11.07 -11.48 6.84
CA ASN A 95 -11.93 -10.29 6.87
C ASN A 95 -12.17 -9.74 8.29
N SER A 96 -12.13 -10.59 9.32
CA SER A 96 -12.31 -10.16 10.71
C SER A 96 -11.01 -9.62 11.31
N VAL A 97 -9.87 -10.21 10.92
CA VAL A 97 -8.55 -9.71 11.27
C VAL A 97 -8.30 -8.37 10.58
N ASP A 98 -8.75 -8.19 9.35
CA ASP A 98 -8.65 -6.94 8.60
C ASP A 98 -9.45 -5.81 9.23
N GLU A 99 -10.68 -6.08 9.67
CA GLU A 99 -11.47 -5.09 10.41
C GLU A 99 -10.82 -4.72 11.75
N MET A 100 -10.23 -5.70 12.45
CA MET A 100 -9.46 -5.41 13.66
C MET A 100 -8.18 -4.60 13.36
N ALA A 101 -7.54 -4.85 12.21
CA ALA A 101 -6.37 -4.12 11.75
C ALA A 101 -6.72 -2.69 11.33
N GLN A 102 -7.89 -2.44 10.74
CA GLN A 102 -8.36 -1.09 10.40
C GLN A 102 -8.32 -0.16 11.64
N LYS A 103 -8.81 -0.64 12.79
CA LYS A 103 -8.73 0.11 14.04
C LYS A 103 -7.28 0.37 14.45
N PHE A 104 -6.41 -0.64 14.33
CA PHE A 104 -4.98 -0.47 14.61
C PHE A 104 -4.34 0.59 13.72
N MET A 105 -4.68 0.64 12.43
CA MET A 105 -4.19 1.65 11.49
C MET A 105 -4.61 3.08 11.90
N HIS A 106 -5.79 3.25 12.49
CA HIS A 106 -6.23 4.55 13.00
C HIS A 106 -5.57 4.94 14.33
N ASP A 107 -5.34 3.95 15.19
CA ASP A 107 -4.77 4.15 16.53
C ASP A 107 -3.25 4.37 16.52
N ALA A 108 -2.55 3.93 15.47
CA ALA A 108 -1.09 3.97 15.39
C ALA A 108 -0.54 5.40 15.25
N LEU A 109 0.61 5.66 15.85
CA LEU A 109 1.40 6.85 15.56
C LEU A 109 1.96 6.78 14.12
N PRO A 110 2.18 7.92 13.46
CA PRO A 110 2.93 7.94 12.21
C PRO A 110 4.35 7.40 12.43
N PRO A 111 4.97 6.76 11.41
CA PRO A 111 6.33 6.25 11.52
C PRO A 111 7.31 7.40 11.80
N MET A 112 8.23 7.16 12.73
CA MET A 112 9.36 8.06 12.96
C MET A 112 10.51 7.63 12.03
N LEU A 113 10.87 8.52 11.11
CA LEU A 113 11.96 8.30 10.15
C LEU A 113 13.30 8.75 10.72
N THR A 114 14.36 8.01 10.39
CA THR A 114 15.73 8.48 10.60
C THR A 114 16.08 9.55 9.56
N ALA A 115 17.13 10.34 9.82
CA ALA A 115 17.61 11.33 8.85
C ALA A 115 17.97 10.68 7.50
N GLU A 116 18.59 9.49 7.52
CA GLU A 116 18.89 8.73 6.30
C GLU A 116 17.64 8.26 5.55
N GLU A 117 16.59 7.90 6.28
CA GLU A 117 15.32 7.50 5.66
C GLU A 117 14.62 8.68 5.00
N GLN A 118 14.66 9.83 5.64
CA GLN A 118 14.06 11.06 5.13
C GLN A 118 14.62 11.42 3.74
N LEU A 119 15.93 11.26 3.54
CA LEU A 119 16.62 11.57 2.30
C LEU A 119 16.15 10.75 1.08
N THR A 120 15.52 9.58 1.27
CA THR A 120 15.03 8.76 0.14
C THR A 120 13.51 8.62 0.12
N THR A 121 12.83 9.57 0.76
CA THR A 121 11.37 9.65 0.85
C THR A 121 10.87 11.03 0.44
N ILE A 122 9.57 11.12 0.16
CA ILE A 122 8.91 12.37 -0.21
C ILE A 122 9.09 13.50 0.82
N GLN A 123 9.39 13.19 2.09
CA GLN A 123 9.59 14.21 3.12
C GLN A 123 10.70 15.22 2.79
N GLU A 124 11.84 14.76 2.24
CA GLU A 124 12.96 15.64 1.88
C GLU A 124 13.15 15.76 0.36
N GLN A 125 12.66 14.76 -0.39
CA GLN A 125 12.76 14.71 -1.86
C GLN A 125 11.51 15.26 -2.56
N GLY A 126 10.49 15.70 -1.82
CA GLY A 126 9.26 16.24 -2.40
C GLY A 126 9.39 17.69 -2.87
N GLU A 127 8.57 18.03 -3.87
CA GLU A 127 8.48 19.37 -4.43
C GLU A 127 8.16 20.42 -3.37
N ARG A 128 8.91 21.52 -3.38
CA ARG A 128 8.68 22.65 -2.48
C ARG A 128 8.95 23.97 -3.17
N TRP A 129 8.21 24.99 -2.75
CA TRP A 129 8.43 26.35 -3.22
C TRP A 129 9.74 26.91 -2.66
N ASN A 130 10.69 27.24 -3.54
CA ASN A 130 11.90 27.95 -3.18
C ASN A 130 11.67 29.47 -3.37
N SER A 131 11.63 30.20 -2.26
CA SER A 131 11.38 31.65 -2.29
C SER A 131 12.57 32.45 -2.82
N ASP A 132 13.78 31.92 -2.71
CA ASP A 132 15.01 32.60 -3.17
C ASP A 132 15.17 32.49 -4.70
N LEU A 133 14.88 31.30 -5.25
CA LEU A 133 14.88 31.06 -6.71
C LEU A 133 13.55 31.42 -7.38
N ASN A 134 12.50 31.72 -6.60
CA ASN A 134 11.15 32.00 -7.05
C ASN A 134 10.58 30.93 -8.02
N ARG A 135 10.94 29.66 -7.76
CA ARG A 135 10.50 28.47 -8.53
C ARG A 135 10.24 27.29 -7.60
N VAL A 136 9.58 26.26 -8.11
CA VAL A 136 9.52 24.95 -7.44
C VAL A 136 10.93 24.35 -7.47
N SER A 137 11.32 23.70 -6.38
CA SER A 137 12.58 22.98 -6.23
C SER A 137 12.29 21.57 -5.76
N ASN A 138 13.27 20.67 -5.92
CA ASN A 138 13.16 19.25 -5.57
C ASN A 138 12.10 18.53 -6.41
N VAL A 139 11.99 18.89 -7.69
CA VAL A 139 11.25 18.07 -8.64
C VAL A 139 12.04 16.78 -8.87
N VAL A 140 11.43 15.65 -8.55
CA VAL A 140 12.03 14.32 -8.70
C VAL A 140 11.08 13.41 -9.47
N GLU A 141 11.63 12.61 -10.38
CA GLU A 141 10.85 11.65 -11.17
C GLU A 141 11.32 10.23 -10.90
N LEU A 142 10.36 9.34 -10.66
CA LEU A 142 10.64 7.90 -10.55
C LEU A 142 10.84 7.29 -11.93
N GLN A 143 11.96 6.60 -12.10
CA GLN A 143 12.32 5.93 -13.34
C GLN A 143 11.99 4.42 -13.29
N PRO A 144 11.78 3.74 -14.43
CA PRO A 144 11.55 2.29 -14.49
C PRO A 144 12.55 1.44 -13.69
N ASP A 145 13.82 1.82 -13.71
CA ASP A 145 14.91 1.14 -13.02
C ASP A 145 15.05 1.53 -11.54
N SER A 146 14.35 2.59 -11.10
CA SER A 146 14.34 3.01 -9.70
C SER A 146 13.94 1.85 -8.80
N ARG A 147 14.71 1.64 -7.73
CA ARG A 147 14.49 0.55 -6.79
C ARG A 147 13.78 1.06 -5.56
N VAL A 148 12.63 0.47 -5.26
CA VAL A 148 11.72 0.89 -4.19
C VAL A 148 11.41 -0.25 -3.24
N ARG A 149 11.02 0.10 -2.02
CA ARG A 149 10.45 -0.82 -1.03
C ARG A 149 9.43 -0.11 -0.16
N LEU A 150 8.58 -0.86 0.54
CA LEU A 150 7.73 -0.28 1.57
C LEU A 150 8.57 0.47 2.62
N LEU A 151 8.10 1.64 3.06
CA LEU A 151 8.72 2.42 4.12
C LEU A 151 8.81 1.58 5.41
N ARG A 152 7.66 1.00 5.79
CA ARG A 152 7.50 0.03 6.87
C ARG A 152 6.39 -0.94 6.52
N ARG A 153 6.60 -2.22 6.80
CA ARG A 153 5.60 -3.28 6.56
C ARG A 153 4.23 -3.03 7.20
N HIS A 154 4.20 -2.37 8.36
CA HIS A 154 2.96 -2.14 9.12
C HIS A 154 2.35 -0.75 8.91
N CYS A 155 2.88 0.05 7.97
CA CYS A 155 2.32 1.36 7.68
C CYS A 155 1.18 1.35 6.67
N LEU A 156 0.89 0.19 6.07
CA LEU A 156 -0.13 0.00 5.04
C LEU A 156 -0.88 -1.32 5.30
N ARG A 157 -2.21 -1.31 5.18
CA ARG A 157 -3.07 -2.51 5.27
C ARG A 157 -4.16 -2.44 4.20
N VAL A 158 -4.19 -3.42 3.33
CA VAL A 158 -5.22 -3.57 2.28
C VAL A 158 -6.37 -4.38 2.85
N VAL A 159 -7.60 -3.93 2.60
CA VAL A 159 -8.82 -4.57 3.08
C VAL A 159 -9.87 -4.53 1.98
N GLU A 160 -10.53 -5.67 1.76
CA GLU A 160 -11.76 -5.74 0.96
C GLU A 160 -12.96 -5.41 1.85
N GLN A 161 -13.70 -4.37 1.48
CA GLN A 161 -14.93 -3.90 2.11
C GLN A 161 -16.14 -4.50 1.39
N ASP A 162 -17.06 -5.07 2.17
CA ASP A 162 -18.37 -5.47 1.68
C ASP A 162 -19.33 -4.28 1.80
N ASN A 163 -19.24 -3.35 0.85
CA ASN A 163 -20.04 -2.11 0.86
C ASN A 163 -21.39 -2.24 0.15
N GLY A 164 -21.74 -3.42 -0.37
CA GLY A 164 -22.96 -3.61 -1.15
C GLY A 164 -23.03 -2.75 -2.42
N GLY A 165 -21.91 -2.19 -2.86
CA GLY A 165 -21.78 -1.45 -4.10
C GLY A 165 -21.89 -2.38 -5.31
N GLU A 166 -22.54 -1.91 -6.37
CA GLU A 166 -22.79 -2.71 -7.58
C GLU A 166 -21.52 -2.99 -8.40
N ASN A 167 -20.40 -2.31 -8.10
CA ASN A 167 -19.11 -2.48 -8.77
C ASN A 167 -18.05 -3.07 -7.83
N ASP A 168 -17.37 -4.09 -8.34
CA ASP A 168 -16.31 -4.84 -7.68
C ASP A 168 -15.03 -4.03 -7.44
N GLU A 169 -14.82 -2.94 -8.18
CA GLU A 169 -13.63 -2.08 -8.14
C GLU A 169 -13.63 -1.13 -6.91
N ASP A 170 -14.79 -0.76 -6.38
CA ASP A 170 -14.93 0.17 -5.24
C ASP A 170 -14.76 -0.53 -3.87
N ASN A 171 -14.45 -1.82 -3.86
CA ASN A 171 -14.46 -2.63 -2.65
C ASN A 171 -13.09 -2.75 -1.99
N ILE A 172 -11.97 -2.38 -2.63
CA ILE A 172 -10.64 -2.56 -2.03
C ILE A 172 -10.06 -1.21 -1.60
N VAL A 173 -9.74 -1.12 -0.31
CA VAL A 173 -9.20 0.09 0.30
C VAL A 173 -7.95 -0.25 1.08
N ALA A 174 -6.91 0.57 0.91
CA ALA A 174 -5.72 0.52 1.74
C ALA A 174 -5.77 1.61 2.83
N TYR A 175 -5.62 1.20 4.08
CA TYR A 175 -5.45 2.07 5.22
C TYR A 175 -3.97 2.30 5.49
N TYR A 176 -3.59 3.52 5.86
CA TYR A 176 -2.20 3.84 6.15
C TYR A 176 -2.00 4.78 7.32
N THR A 177 -0.78 4.80 7.86
CA THR A 177 -0.41 5.51 9.10
C THR A 177 0.49 6.72 8.89
N THR A 178 1.07 6.90 7.71
CA THR A 178 2.05 7.97 7.44
C THR A 178 1.46 9.37 7.67
N ASP A 179 0.16 9.53 7.42
CA ASP A 179 -0.57 10.78 7.65
C ASP A 179 -1.23 10.89 9.03
N ASN A 180 -1.06 9.91 9.91
CA ASN A 180 -1.64 9.97 11.25
C ASN A 180 -1.03 11.13 12.06
N ALA A 181 -1.84 11.74 12.91
CA ALA A 181 -1.35 12.71 13.86
C ALA A 181 -0.65 12.03 15.04
N ARG A 182 0.27 12.76 15.69
CA ARG A 182 0.86 12.33 16.97
C ARG A 182 -0.12 12.44 18.14
N VAL A 183 -1.17 13.25 17.97
CA VAL A 183 -2.30 13.36 18.90
C VAL A 183 -3.33 12.32 18.50
N TYR A 184 -3.78 11.52 19.47
CA TYR A 184 -4.69 10.40 19.25
C TYR A 184 -5.98 10.87 18.55
N HIS A 185 -6.24 10.31 17.36
CA HIS A 185 -7.44 10.55 16.53
C HIS A 185 -7.70 12.01 16.14
N ASP A 186 -6.67 12.86 16.12
CA ASP A 186 -6.79 14.27 15.67
C ASP A 186 -7.04 14.38 14.16
N ARG A 187 -6.67 13.33 13.41
CA ARG A 187 -6.97 13.18 11.98
C ARG A 187 -7.92 12.00 11.73
N PRO A 188 -8.77 12.07 10.70
CA PRO A 188 -9.54 10.92 10.26
C PRO A 188 -8.62 9.79 9.80
N LEU A 189 -9.16 8.57 9.75
CA LEU A 189 -8.47 7.40 9.22
C LEU A 189 -8.10 7.63 7.75
N SER A 190 -6.81 7.51 7.44
CA SER A 190 -6.29 7.73 6.10
C SER A 190 -6.51 6.52 5.21
N THR A 191 -7.03 6.76 4.01
CA THR A 191 -7.40 5.73 3.02
C THR A 191 -6.84 6.04 1.64
N LEU A 192 -6.53 4.99 0.90
CA LEU A 192 -6.13 5.01 -0.50
C LEU A 192 -7.00 3.97 -1.23
N GLY A 193 -7.67 4.36 -2.32
CA GLY A 193 -8.36 3.42 -3.19
C GLY A 193 -7.33 2.54 -3.90
N VAL A 194 -7.62 1.24 -4.02
CA VAL A 194 -6.70 0.27 -4.64
C VAL A 194 -7.46 -0.54 -5.67
N ASP A 195 -7.03 -0.45 -6.92
CA ASP A 195 -7.62 -1.22 -8.00
C ASP A 195 -7.14 -2.68 -7.94
N LYS A 196 -7.99 -3.63 -8.36
CA LYS A 196 -7.68 -5.07 -8.35
C LYS A 196 -6.42 -5.38 -9.15
N GLU A 197 -6.20 -4.65 -10.23
CA GLU A 197 -5.06 -4.73 -11.14
C GLU A 197 -3.74 -4.42 -10.44
N THR A 198 -3.76 -3.57 -9.40
CA THR A 198 -2.56 -3.14 -8.67
C THR A 198 -2.17 -4.08 -7.53
N LEU A 199 -3.06 -4.98 -7.11
CA LEU A 199 -2.83 -5.92 -6.01
C LEU A 199 -1.59 -6.81 -6.18
N PRO A 200 -1.29 -7.39 -7.37
CA PRO A 200 -0.10 -8.20 -7.54
C PRO A 200 1.20 -7.42 -7.31
N ALA A 201 1.25 -6.14 -7.69
CA ALA A 201 2.41 -5.29 -7.43
C ALA A 201 2.58 -5.01 -5.94
N LEU A 202 1.46 -4.76 -5.24
CA LEU A 202 1.47 -4.56 -3.81
C LEU A 202 1.90 -5.84 -3.06
N GLU A 203 1.45 -7.02 -3.51
CA GLU A 203 1.88 -8.31 -2.99
C GLU A 203 3.40 -8.50 -3.10
N VAL A 204 4.00 -8.15 -4.26
CA VAL A 204 5.46 -8.17 -4.43
C VAL A 204 6.13 -7.23 -3.43
N LEU A 205 5.66 -5.99 -3.27
CA LEU A 205 6.23 -5.05 -2.28
C LEU A 205 6.17 -5.60 -0.83
N PHE A 206 5.07 -6.26 -0.44
CA PHE A 206 4.91 -6.85 0.89
C PHE A 206 5.75 -8.12 1.10
N THR A 207 5.88 -8.97 0.08
CA THR A 207 6.61 -10.23 0.17
C THR A 207 8.12 -10.03 0.04
N SER A 208 8.55 -9.03 -0.71
CA SER A 208 9.97 -8.66 -0.86
C SER A 208 10.50 -7.84 0.31
N TYR A 209 9.68 -7.12 1.08
CA TYR A 209 10.15 -6.30 2.20
C TYR A 209 11.00 -7.13 3.20
N PRO A 210 12.21 -6.66 3.59
CA PRO A 210 12.72 -5.30 3.42
C PRO A 210 13.57 -5.04 2.16
N GLU A 211 13.64 -6.00 1.23
CA GLU A 211 14.44 -5.86 0.01
C GLU A 211 13.83 -4.87 -0.98
N TYR A 212 14.71 -4.21 -1.74
CA TYR A 212 14.30 -3.31 -2.81
C TYR A 212 13.98 -4.06 -4.10
N VAL A 213 12.91 -3.64 -4.76
CA VAL A 213 12.47 -4.13 -6.07
C VAL A 213 12.46 -3.00 -7.08
N SER A 214 12.88 -3.27 -8.31
CA SER A 214 12.81 -2.29 -9.41
C SER A 214 11.36 -2.08 -9.81
N ILE A 215 10.98 -0.83 -10.12
CA ILE A 215 9.62 -0.50 -10.59
C ILE A 215 9.26 -1.33 -11.83
N ASP A 216 10.18 -1.51 -12.78
CA ASP A 216 9.94 -2.32 -13.98
C ASP A 216 9.70 -3.81 -13.68
N SER A 217 10.19 -4.33 -12.56
CA SER A 217 9.94 -5.72 -12.17
C SER A 217 8.53 -5.97 -11.61
N LEU A 218 7.74 -4.92 -11.35
CA LEU A 218 6.41 -5.07 -10.78
C LEU A 218 5.44 -5.72 -11.78
N PRO A 219 4.59 -6.66 -11.34
CA PRO A 219 3.65 -7.40 -12.17
C PRO A 219 2.41 -6.57 -12.55
N LEU A 220 2.61 -5.47 -13.28
CA LEU A 220 1.57 -4.66 -13.91
C LEU A 220 1.76 -4.62 -15.43
N THR A 221 0.70 -4.26 -16.14
CA THR A 221 0.60 -4.44 -17.60
C THR A 221 1.53 -3.51 -18.37
N THR A 222 1.53 -2.22 -18.04
CA THR A 222 2.34 -1.20 -18.74
C THR A 222 3.35 -0.58 -17.78
N ILE A 223 4.40 0.05 -18.32
CA ILE A 223 5.41 0.72 -17.47
C ILE A 223 4.82 1.98 -16.84
N GLU A 224 3.90 2.63 -17.56
CA GLU A 224 3.17 3.80 -17.12
C GLU A 224 2.32 3.48 -15.87
N ASP A 225 1.62 2.34 -15.87
CA ASP A 225 0.85 1.88 -14.70
C ASP A 225 1.77 1.60 -13.50
N LYS A 226 2.95 1.02 -13.73
CA LYS A 226 3.94 0.75 -12.67
C LYS A 226 4.44 2.04 -12.05
N ILE A 227 4.82 3.03 -12.87
CA ILE A 227 5.29 4.33 -12.40
C ILE A 227 4.16 5.07 -11.68
N ALA A 228 2.96 5.13 -12.25
CA ALA A 228 1.82 5.82 -11.63
C ALA A 228 1.44 5.23 -10.26
N PHE A 229 1.39 3.89 -10.17
CA PHE A 229 1.10 3.18 -8.93
C PHE A 229 2.17 3.47 -7.86
N VAL A 230 3.45 3.35 -8.20
CA VAL A 230 4.54 3.58 -7.24
C VAL A 230 4.64 5.06 -6.85
N SER A 231 4.39 5.98 -7.78
CA SER A 231 4.35 7.43 -7.52
C SER A 231 3.28 7.75 -6.49
N THR A 232 2.08 7.19 -6.65
CA THR A 232 0.98 7.33 -5.66
C THR A 232 1.41 6.85 -4.28
N LEU A 233 2.08 5.70 -4.18
CA LEU A 233 2.60 5.21 -2.90
C LEU A 233 3.72 6.10 -2.34
N TYR A 234 4.58 6.65 -3.20
CA TYR A 234 5.72 7.49 -2.83
C TYR A 234 5.24 8.83 -2.28
N GLU A 235 4.29 9.48 -2.96
CA GLU A 235 3.63 10.72 -2.52
C GLU A 235 2.96 10.57 -1.15
N LYS A 236 2.38 9.39 -0.87
CA LYS A 236 1.80 9.06 0.45
C LYS A 236 2.85 8.66 1.50
N GLY A 237 4.13 8.67 1.14
CA GLY A 237 5.24 8.24 2.00
C GLY A 237 5.20 6.75 2.34
N LEU A 238 4.52 5.92 1.56
CA LEU A 238 4.34 4.49 1.84
C LEU A 238 5.50 3.63 1.32
N VAL A 239 6.26 4.16 0.36
CA VAL A 239 7.49 3.57 -0.16
C VAL A 239 8.65 4.54 -0.04
N ARG A 240 9.87 4.00 -0.14
CA ARG A 240 11.11 4.78 -0.25
C ARG A 240 11.99 4.21 -1.35
N THR A 241 12.83 5.06 -1.93
CA THR A 241 13.83 4.67 -2.93
C THR A 241 15.11 4.16 -2.25
N GLU A 242 15.89 3.35 -2.97
CA GLU A 242 17.18 2.83 -2.49
C GLU A 242 18.22 3.94 -2.32
N TYR A 243 18.18 4.91 -3.23
CA TYR A 243 19.06 6.08 -3.26
C TYR A 243 18.24 7.36 -3.38
N GLU A 244 18.87 8.50 -3.11
CA GLU A 244 18.30 9.81 -3.39
C GLU A 244 18.01 9.95 -4.89
N LEU A 245 16.89 10.58 -5.24
CA LEU A 245 16.54 10.83 -6.62
C LEU A 245 17.26 12.09 -7.12
N ALA A 246 17.65 12.10 -8.39
CA ALA A 246 18.20 13.31 -9.01
C ALA A 246 17.10 14.37 -9.15
N HIS A 247 17.44 15.63 -8.90
CA HIS A 247 16.52 16.75 -9.09
C HIS A 247 16.58 17.22 -10.55
N SER A 248 15.44 17.31 -11.22
CA SER A 248 15.40 17.80 -12.61
C SER A 248 15.69 19.31 -12.71
N ASP A 249 15.54 20.06 -11.61
CA ASP A 249 15.82 21.49 -11.56
C ASP A 249 17.32 21.85 -11.58
N ASP A 250 18.20 20.84 -11.44
CA ASP A 250 19.66 20.99 -11.45
C ASP A 250 20.23 21.13 -12.88
N GLU A 251 19.46 20.79 -13.92
CA GLU A 251 19.90 20.84 -15.32
C GLU A 251 19.89 22.26 -15.94
N ASP A 252 19.28 23.24 -15.26
CA ASP A 252 19.16 24.61 -15.77
C ASP A 252 20.39 25.50 -15.50
N GLU A 253 21.41 25.02 -14.76
CA GLU A 253 22.57 25.85 -14.36
C GLU A 253 23.81 25.76 -15.27
N GLU A 254 23.88 24.83 -16.24
CA GLU A 254 25.08 24.62 -17.10
C GLU A 254 24.90 25.00 -18.59
N GLY A 255 24.06 26.00 -18.89
CA GLY A 255 23.72 26.37 -20.28
C GLY A 255 23.93 27.83 -20.65
N ASP A 256 25.05 28.46 -20.27
CA ASP A 256 25.39 29.80 -20.79
C ASP A 256 26.92 30.04 -20.83
N GLU A 257 27.65 29.20 -21.58
CA GLU A 257 28.93 29.63 -22.17
C GLU A 257 28.66 29.97 -23.64
N SER A 258 28.63 31.27 -23.90
CA SER A 258 28.46 31.88 -25.22
C SER A 258 29.57 31.46 -26.18
N ASP A 259 29.21 30.76 -27.25
CA ASP A 259 30.02 30.63 -28.47
C ASP A 259 30.23 32.03 -29.07
N SER A 260 31.44 32.56 -28.93
CA SER A 260 31.94 33.69 -29.72
C SER A 260 32.61 33.14 -30.98
N ASP A 261 31.82 32.94 -32.03
CA ASP A 261 32.34 32.73 -33.39
C ASP A 261 32.67 34.11 -34.02
N ASP A 262 33.92 34.53 -33.88
CA ASP A 262 34.53 35.60 -34.69
C ASP A 262 35.39 34.94 -35.79
N ASP A 263 34.77 34.63 -36.95
CA ASP A 263 35.47 34.32 -38.19
C ASP A 263 35.20 35.46 -39.20
N ASP A 264 36.09 36.46 -39.21
CA ASP A 264 36.22 37.44 -40.29
C ASP A 264 37.30 36.96 -41.27
N ASP A 265 36.85 36.48 -42.43
CA ASP A 265 37.63 36.26 -43.65
C ASP A 265 38.06 37.61 -44.25
N ASP A 266 39.35 37.79 -44.58
CA ASP A 266 39.78 38.61 -45.73
C ASP A 266 41.23 38.30 -46.15
N ASP A 267 41.39 38.20 -47.48
CA ASP A 267 42.57 38.46 -48.31
C ASP A 267 43.82 37.53 -48.24
N GLU A 268 44.18 36.83 -49.32
CA GLU A 268 44.90 37.42 -50.47
C GLU A 268 45.29 36.34 -51.53
N GLU A 269 45.44 36.81 -52.77
CA GLU A 269 45.76 36.09 -54.01
C GLU A 269 47.16 35.42 -54.02
N GLU A 270 47.35 34.32 -54.77
CA GLU A 270 48.58 34.13 -55.59
C GLU A 270 48.48 32.93 -56.57
N GLU A 271 48.54 33.32 -57.85
CA GLU A 271 49.25 32.75 -59.01
C GLU A 271 49.09 31.28 -59.50
N GLU A 272 48.81 31.23 -60.81
CA GLU A 272 48.83 30.09 -61.71
C GLU A 272 50.26 29.54 -61.91
N GLU A 273 50.43 28.21 -61.92
CA GLU A 273 51.37 27.59 -62.87
C GLU A 273 51.05 26.12 -63.19
N GLU A 274 51.46 25.78 -64.40
CA GLU A 274 51.06 24.72 -65.30
C GLU A 274 51.68 23.34 -64.95
N ASN A 275 50.94 22.24 -65.14
CA ASN A 275 51.33 21.07 -65.98
C ASN A 275 50.62 19.75 -65.61
N GLY A 276 50.24 19.00 -66.65
CA GLY A 276 50.53 17.56 -66.68
C GLY A 276 49.38 16.54 -66.63
N LEU A 277 48.65 16.41 -67.74
CA LEU A 277 48.49 15.15 -68.51
C LEU A 277 48.11 13.82 -67.77
N VAL A 278 46.94 13.28 -68.18
CA VAL A 278 46.74 11.91 -68.77
C VAL A 278 45.82 10.92 -68.03
N SER A 279 44.70 10.65 -68.73
CA SER A 279 44.11 9.32 -69.06
C SER A 279 42.99 8.71 -68.22
N LYS A 280 41.79 8.75 -68.84
CA LYS A 280 40.88 7.63 -69.19
C LYS A 280 40.79 6.45 -68.20
N ARG A 281 39.55 6.13 -67.77
CA ARG A 281 38.71 5.08 -68.42
C ARG A 281 37.38 4.84 -67.69
N GLN A 282 36.34 5.06 -68.48
CA GLN A 282 34.98 4.52 -68.53
C GLN A 282 34.79 3.02 -68.16
N LYS A 283 33.75 2.72 -67.35
CA LYS A 283 32.81 1.57 -67.40
C LYS A 283 31.92 1.62 -66.13
N VAL A 284 30.64 1.99 -66.15
CA VAL A 284 29.45 1.22 -66.59
C VAL A 284 29.49 -0.25 -66.13
N ARG A 285 28.62 -0.63 -65.16
CA ARG A 285 27.45 -1.50 -65.38
C ARG A 285 26.86 -2.08 -64.07
N ASN A 286 25.58 -1.76 -63.87
CA ASN A 286 24.40 -2.50 -63.35
C ASN A 286 24.45 -3.51 -62.19
N GLU A 287 23.40 -3.35 -61.35
CA GLU A 287 22.38 -4.32 -60.87
C GLU A 287 22.88 -5.62 -60.21
N SER A 288 22.61 -5.81 -58.91
CA SER A 288 21.36 -6.35 -58.34
C SER A 288 21.05 -7.77 -58.80
N THR A 289 21.20 -8.75 -57.90
CA THR A 289 20.24 -9.84 -57.59
C THR A 289 20.76 -10.74 -56.48
N ASP A 290 19.80 -11.21 -55.67
CA ASP A 290 19.76 -12.44 -54.86
C ASP A 290 20.78 -12.55 -53.71
N ASN A 291 20.41 -12.78 -52.45
CA ASN A 291 19.27 -13.48 -51.85
C ASN A 291 19.11 -13.06 -50.38
#